data_AF-A0A3M7KNV7-F1
#
_entry.id   AF-A0A3M7KNV7-F1
#
_cell.length_a   1.000
_cell.length_b   1.000
_cell.length_c   1.000
_cell.angle_alpha   90.00
_cell.angle_beta   90.00
_cell.angle_gamma   90.00
#
_symmetry.space_group_name_H-M   'P 1'
#
loop_
_entity.id
_entity.type
_entity.pdbx_description
1 polymer ?
#
loop_
_entity_poly.entity_id
_entity_poly.type
_entity_poly.pdbx_seq_one_letter_code
_entity_poly.pdbx_strand_id
1 'polypeptide(L)'
;MTPSILIIGSPSIDLIDVNNISQQVAGGAGLYTALGAIQSGAEVTLFAPKPIEIPLKLAFVEKKMKWIGPSISQEQLPHFHIIQSDSNTIYKEAYFGSEADLDPIILPDDLSEFDIVHIVPLGSTKQQMKFVIACRERGAKRISAGTAKPMAENEPYEVIKIKSAVDFFFMNNYESDLINKYEKDNKILNAKITFITAGKNGVIINQGTHVATINSPRVHQVDPTGAGDTFCGATLTKIASGHHPVMAARHGVFLASNMVTGIGPEKLLIDISTINFDTKRVSINHKRLKKIADLISKTPEVFSFPFIDDITLPPKNHPVTLDYFFVTTLQQFSFWSHKNERYFKPLIETVSGEQLKGAFYLFKAYLKKIDIDPDFFSPQRQANVTIEEMENLFKSDNGFNVMPALQLHVDMAQAYGKTMLELGWTPKSIIDDVKQSELPLKRFFELIDRIGGYREDPLRKKSALLALILEQRPEKFIRFADIEMLPPVVDYHCMRASLRLGLVDIEDKILKQKLHSRQLVSVQDEWDVRYEIYKAVNMLPNLSGQSMGAVDWFFFMSRKRCPEMTDPVCSSCVADMVCAKRKDFFQPVIRTSHY
;
A
#
# COMPACT_ATOMS: atom_id res chain seq x y z
N MET A 1 15.56 6.55 -5.23
CA MET A 1 16.02 7.71 -4.45
C MET A 1 15.70 7.47 -2.99
N THR A 2 16.59 7.89 -2.08
CA THR A 2 16.36 7.83 -0.64
C THR A 2 15.31 8.86 -0.26
N PRO A 3 14.24 8.50 0.48
CA PRO A 3 13.24 9.46 0.93
C PRO A 3 13.83 10.51 1.86
N SER A 4 13.42 11.76 1.71
CA SER A 4 13.76 12.85 2.64
C SER A 4 12.55 13.24 3.48
N ILE A 5 12.67 13.21 4.80
CA ILE A 5 11.56 13.50 5.73
C ILE A 5 11.97 14.58 6.74
N LEU A 6 11.14 15.61 6.86
CA LEU A 6 11.23 16.59 7.95
C LEU A 6 10.30 16.18 9.09
N ILE A 7 10.82 16.14 10.31
CA ILE A 7 10.05 15.82 11.52
C ILE A 7 10.10 17.02 12.45
N ILE A 8 8.94 17.55 12.79
CA ILE A 8 8.76 18.64 13.74
C ILE A 8 8.30 18.03 15.06
N GLY A 9 9.19 18.03 16.05
CA GLY A 9 8.99 17.39 17.35
C GLY A 9 10.31 17.07 18.04
N SER A 10 10.34 17.07 19.36
CA SER A 10 11.58 17.10 20.14
C SER A 10 12.05 15.73 20.60
N PRO A 11 13.37 15.52 20.72
CA PRO A 11 13.93 14.52 21.61
C PRO A 11 13.71 14.92 23.07
N SER A 12 13.63 13.91 23.94
CA SER A 12 13.58 14.07 25.39
C SER A 12 14.62 13.20 26.09
N ILE A 13 14.79 13.41 27.39
CA ILE A 13 15.52 12.48 28.27
C ILE A 13 14.57 11.99 29.34
N ASP A 14 14.23 10.71 29.26
CA ASP A 14 13.15 10.12 30.05
C ASP A 14 13.70 9.22 31.12
N LEU A 15 13.03 9.19 32.27
CA LEU A 15 13.21 8.16 33.29
C LEU A 15 12.12 7.12 33.10
N ILE A 16 12.50 5.90 32.73
CA ILE A 16 11.56 4.79 32.52
C ILE A 16 11.74 3.74 33.61
N ASP A 17 10.65 3.42 34.32
CA ASP A 17 10.58 2.34 35.29
C ASP A 17 10.01 1.09 34.63
N VAL A 18 10.83 0.05 34.46
CA VAL A 18 10.42 -1.28 33.96
C VAL A 18 10.75 -2.32 35.02
N ASN A 19 9.78 -3.11 35.46
CA ASN A 19 9.97 -4.15 36.47
C ASN A 19 10.66 -3.65 37.76
N ASN A 20 10.29 -2.44 38.23
CA ASN A 20 10.89 -1.73 39.37
C ASN A 20 12.36 -1.32 39.20
N ILE A 21 12.89 -1.31 37.96
CA ILE A 21 14.21 -0.78 37.64
C ILE A 21 14.04 0.52 36.87
N SER A 22 14.55 1.61 37.44
CA SER A 22 14.56 2.93 36.81
C SER A 22 15.77 3.10 35.91
N GLN A 23 15.56 3.51 34.67
CA GLN A 23 16.63 3.78 33.72
C GLN A 23 16.40 5.09 32.99
N GLN A 24 17.44 5.93 32.92
CA GLN A 24 17.42 7.13 32.10
C GLN A 24 17.76 6.79 30.64
N VAL A 25 16.88 7.17 29.72
CA VAL A 25 17.00 6.91 28.28
C VAL A 25 16.70 8.15 27.45
N ALA A 26 17.11 8.11 26.17
CA ALA A 26 16.61 9.08 25.20
C ALA A 26 15.14 8.75 24.86
N GLY A 27 14.32 9.76 24.59
CA GLY A 27 12.92 9.59 24.23
C GLY A 27 12.38 10.72 23.37
N GLY A 28 11.06 10.93 23.44
CA GLY A 28 10.36 12.00 22.74
C GLY A 28 9.78 11.55 21.40
N ALA A 29 8.53 11.95 21.13
CA ALA A 29 7.78 11.52 19.95
C ALA A 29 8.52 11.86 18.64
N GLY A 30 9.18 13.02 18.59
CA GLY A 30 10.00 13.43 17.44
C GLY A 30 11.17 12.49 17.20
N LEU A 31 11.86 12.06 18.27
CA LEU A 31 12.99 11.14 18.16
C LEU A 31 12.56 9.74 17.72
N TYR A 32 11.49 9.17 18.31
CA TYR A 32 11.01 7.83 17.91
C TYR A 32 10.54 7.82 16.46
N THR A 33 9.83 8.87 16.03
CA THR A 33 9.43 9.02 14.62
C THR A 33 10.65 9.10 13.72
N ALA A 34 11.67 9.89 14.09
CA ALA A 34 12.90 10.04 13.31
C ALA A 34 13.68 8.74 13.19
N LEU A 35 13.84 8.01 14.29
CA LEU A 35 14.52 6.73 14.29
C LEU A 35 13.74 5.67 13.51
N GLY A 36 12.42 5.63 13.63
CA GLY A 36 11.56 4.76 12.82
C GLY A 36 11.71 5.03 11.32
N ALA A 37 11.82 6.30 10.94
CA ALA A 37 12.04 6.72 9.55
C ALA A 37 13.43 6.33 9.04
N ILE A 38 14.49 6.62 9.79
CA ILE A 38 15.88 6.27 9.44
C ILE A 38 16.03 4.76 9.27
N GLN A 39 15.50 3.98 10.22
CA GLN A 39 15.57 2.52 10.16
C GLN A 39 14.78 1.94 8.96
N SER A 40 13.86 2.72 8.40
CA SER A 40 13.08 2.36 7.22
C SER A 40 13.70 2.85 5.90
N GLY A 41 14.83 3.55 5.98
CA GLY A 41 15.65 3.99 4.86
C GLY A 41 15.49 5.46 4.47
N ALA A 42 15.00 6.34 5.34
CA ALA A 42 14.91 7.78 5.06
C ALA A 42 16.15 8.56 5.53
N GLU A 43 16.46 9.62 4.82
CA GLU A 43 17.21 10.74 5.36
C GLU A 43 16.26 11.65 6.16
N VAL A 44 16.66 12.02 7.37
CA VAL A 44 15.81 12.77 8.28
C VAL A 44 16.43 14.11 8.65
N THR A 45 15.61 15.15 8.57
CA THR A 45 15.83 16.42 9.27
C THR A 45 14.87 16.51 10.44
N LEU A 46 15.40 16.74 11.63
CA LEU A 46 14.65 16.96 12.86
C LEU A 46 14.64 18.45 13.18
N PHE A 47 13.44 19.03 13.27
CA PHE A 47 13.22 20.40 13.71
C PHE A 47 12.68 20.39 15.14
N ALA A 48 13.52 20.84 16.08
CA ALA A 48 13.26 20.84 17.51
C ALA A 48 14.20 21.81 18.25
N PRO A 49 13.87 22.27 19.48
CA PRO A 49 14.81 23.00 20.32
C PRO A 49 16.11 22.21 20.47
N LYS A 50 17.24 22.86 20.23
CA LYS A 50 18.56 22.25 20.19
C LYS A 50 19.39 22.73 21.38
N PRO A 51 19.82 21.84 22.29
CA PRO A 51 20.63 22.24 23.42
C PRO A 51 22.03 22.69 22.93
N ILE A 52 22.54 23.78 23.49
CA ILE A 52 23.89 24.28 23.18
C ILE A 52 24.94 23.21 23.48
N GLU A 53 24.78 22.52 24.61
CA GLU A 53 25.56 21.34 24.98
C GLU A 53 24.66 20.11 24.90
N ILE A 54 24.92 19.21 23.94
CA ILE A 54 24.08 18.02 23.74
C ILE A 54 24.36 17.00 24.85
N PRO A 55 23.34 16.57 25.63
CA PRO A 55 23.51 15.55 26.64
C PRO A 55 24.02 14.23 26.04
N LEU A 56 24.86 13.49 26.77
CA LEU A 56 25.48 12.26 26.28
C LEU A 56 24.46 11.24 25.73
N LYS A 57 23.28 11.14 26.34
CA LYS A 57 22.20 10.25 25.90
C LYS A 57 21.64 10.60 24.52
N LEU A 58 21.79 11.85 24.07
CA LEU A 58 21.36 12.36 22.77
C LEU A 58 22.52 12.58 21.79
N ALA A 59 23.77 12.28 22.19
CA ALA A 59 24.95 12.51 21.35
C ALA A 59 24.94 11.72 20.02
N PHE A 60 24.11 10.68 19.91
CA PHE A 60 23.94 9.94 18.65
C PHE A 60 23.04 10.66 17.64
N VAL A 61 22.20 11.61 18.07
CA VAL A 61 21.17 12.24 17.22
C VAL A 61 21.82 12.95 16.04
N GLU A 62 22.80 13.83 16.29
CA GLU A 62 23.51 14.55 15.22
C GLU A 62 24.33 13.64 14.30
N LYS A 63 24.68 12.44 14.75
CA LYS A 63 25.39 11.45 13.93
C LYS A 63 24.45 10.71 12.97
N LYS A 64 23.14 10.72 13.26
CA LYS A 64 22.12 9.96 12.50
C LYS A 64 21.18 10.84 11.69
N MET A 65 20.97 12.09 12.08
CA MET A 65 20.04 13.01 11.43
C MET A 65 20.51 14.46 11.56
N LYS A 66 20.02 15.31 10.66
CA LYS A 66 20.25 16.76 10.74
C LYS A 66 19.32 17.34 11.82
N TRP A 67 19.86 17.95 12.87
CA TRP A 67 19.08 18.60 13.93
C TRP A 67 19.17 20.13 13.81
N ILE A 68 18.03 20.75 13.47
CA ILE A 68 17.85 22.20 13.35
C ILE A 68 16.82 22.71 14.36
N GLY A 69 16.92 23.99 14.75
CA GLY A 69 15.99 24.65 15.64
C GLY A 69 16.67 25.67 16.56
N PRO A 70 15.92 26.28 17.50
CA PRO A 70 16.43 27.33 18.37
C PRO A 70 17.40 26.75 19.40
N SER A 71 18.45 27.50 19.74
CA SER A 71 19.40 27.10 20.78
C SER A 71 18.81 27.27 22.18
N ILE A 72 18.91 26.25 23.03
CA ILE A 72 18.38 26.24 24.40
C ILE A 72 19.40 25.71 25.41
N SER A 73 19.14 25.92 26.71
CA SER A 73 19.88 25.20 27.77
C SER A 73 19.36 23.76 27.92
N GLN A 74 20.14 22.89 28.56
CA GLN A 74 19.73 21.49 28.77
C GLN A 74 18.48 21.35 29.66
N GLU A 75 18.28 22.26 30.62
CA GLU A 75 17.13 22.23 31.54
C GLU A 75 15.80 22.50 30.83
N GLN A 76 15.85 23.11 29.65
CA GLN A 76 14.69 23.40 28.81
C GLN A 76 14.30 22.23 27.90
N LEU A 77 15.05 21.12 27.92
CA LEU A 77 14.70 19.92 27.18
C LEU A 77 13.47 19.24 27.79
N PRO A 78 12.59 18.67 26.95
CA PRO A 78 11.52 17.83 27.44
C PRO A 78 12.08 16.63 28.22
N HIS A 79 11.38 16.23 29.26
CA HIS A 79 11.67 15.02 30.02
C HIS A 79 10.39 14.47 30.66
N PHE A 80 10.32 13.14 30.73
CA PHE A 80 9.17 12.43 31.26
C PHE A 80 9.61 11.39 32.29
N HIS A 81 8.82 11.19 33.34
CA HIS A 81 8.92 10.02 34.22
C HIS A 81 7.80 9.04 33.88
N ILE A 82 8.15 7.92 33.26
CA ILE A 82 7.23 6.93 32.71
C ILE A 82 7.35 5.63 33.49
N ILE A 83 6.22 5.11 33.97
CA ILE A 83 6.14 3.82 34.67
C ILE A 83 5.47 2.82 33.75
N GLN A 84 6.19 1.73 33.45
CA GLN A 84 5.67 0.62 32.67
C GLN A 84 5.24 -0.53 33.57
N SER A 85 4.01 -0.98 33.36
CA SER A 85 3.43 -2.17 33.99
C SER A 85 2.88 -3.11 32.92
N ASP A 86 2.60 -4.36 33.29
CA ASP A 86 2.09 -5.39 32.35
C ASP A 86 0.83 -4.97 31.58
N SER A 87 0.04 -4.04 32.13
CA SER A 87 -1.24 -3.61 31.55
C SER A 87 -1.31 -2.14 31.16
N ASN A 88 -0.43 -1.27 31.70
CA ASN A 88 -0.55 0.18 31.54
C ASN A 88 0.80 0.89 31.48
N THR A 89 0.82 2.00 30.73
CA THR A 89 1.86 3.04 30.76
C THR A 89 1.33 4.24 31.55
N ILE A 90 2.05 4.67 32.59
CA ILE A 90 1.67 5.82 33.43
C ILE A 90 2.74 6.90 33.31
N TYR A 91 2.33 8.10 32.90
CA TYR A 91 3.19 9.29 32.94
C TYR A 91 3.05 9.93 34.31
N LYS A 92 4.06 9.71 35.17
CA LYS A 92 4.09 10.27 36.53
C LYS A 92 4.45 11.76 36.50
N GLU A 93 5.37 12.14 35.63
CA GLU A 93 5.78 13.53 35.39
C GLU A 93 5.94 13.78 33.89
N ALA A 94 5.54 14.97 33.45
CA ALA A 94 5.64 15.41 32.06
C ALA A 94 6.08 16.87 32.01
N TYR A 95 7.27 17.12 31.49
CA TYR A 95 7.79 18.45 31.24
C TYR A 95 8.07 18.58 29.73
N PHE A 96 7.34 19.48 29.08
CA PHE A 96 7.46 19.72 27.63
C PHE A 96 8.55 20.74 27.28
N GLY A 97 9.02 21.53 28.26
CA GLY A 97 10.06 22.52 28.05
C GLY A 97 9.81 23.48 26.89
N SER A 98 10.88 23.86 26.18
CA SER A 98 10.81 24.80 25.06
C SER A 98 10.21 24.22 23.77
N GLU A 99 9.75 22.97 23.76
CA GLU A 99 8.96 22.45 22.64
C GLU A 99 7.66 23.23 22.46
N ALA A 100 7.03 23.61 23.57
CA ALA A 100 5.80 24.41 23.57
C ALA A 100 6.00 25.82 23.01
N ASP A 101 7.25 26.30 22.92
CA ASP A 101 7.60 27.64 22.44
C ASP A 101 8.06 27.64 20.97
N LEU A 102 8.09 26.48 20.29
CA LEU A 102 8.46 26.40 18.89
C LEU A 102 7.54 27.27 18.01
N ASP A 103 8.14 28.12 17.19
CA ASP A 103 7.44 28.98 16.24
C ASP A 103 7.75 28.53 14.81
N PRO A 104 6.76 28.39 13.90
CA PRO A 104 7.02 28.06 12.51
C PRO A 104 7.85 29.11 11.76
N ILE A 105 8.01 30.34 12.27
CA ILE A 105 8.82 31.38 11.61
C ILE A 105 10.26 30.95 11.37
N ILE A 106 10.82 30.13 12.26
CA ILE A 106 12.20 29.62 12.19
C ILE A 106 12.36 28.33 11.35
N LEU A 107 11.28 27.81 10.76
CA LEU A 107 11.42 26.75 9.74
C LEU A 107 12.21 27.27 8.52
N PRO A 108 12.77 26.38 7.68
CA PRO A 108 13.27 26.77 6.35
C PRO A 108 12.16 27.39 5.49
N ASP A 109 12.50 28.35 4.62
CA ASP A 109 11.52 29.05 3.76
C ASP A 109 10.97 28.17 2.62
N ASP A 110 11.72 27.14 2.22
CA ASP A 110 11.33 26.15 1.21
C ASP A 110 11.39 24.75 1.82
N LEU A 111 10.26 24.04 1.77
CA LEU A 111 10.10 22.66 2.25
C LEU A 111 9.85 21.67 1.11
N SER A 112 9.95 22.11 -0.15
CA SER A 112 9.71 21.27 -1.32
C SER A 112 10.76 20.15 -1.49
N GLU A 113 11.92 20.27 -0.84
CA GLU A 113 12.94 19.21 -0.82
C GLU A 113 12.44 17.94 -0.10
N PHE A 114 11.56 18.07 0.89
CA PHE A 114 11.08 16.96 1.69
C PHE A 114 9.92 16.23 0.98
N ASP A 115 9.99 14.90 0.91
CA ASP A 115 8.90 14.07 0.39
C ASP A 115 7.65 14.14 1.27
N ILE A 116 7.87 14.26 2.59
CA ILE A 116 6.85 14.35 3.63
C ILE A 116 7.39 15.21 4.79
N VAL A 117 6.54 16.11 5.31
CA VAL A 117 6.75 16.79 6.60
C VAL A 117 5.80 16.19 7.63
N HIS A 118 6.32 15.70 8.75
CA HIS A 118 5.52 15.17 9.86
C HIS A 118 5.56 16.10 11.07
N ILE A 119 4.39 16.36 11.65
CA ILE A 119 4.22 17.20 12.84
C ILE A 119 3.66 16.33 13.96
N VAL A 120 4.45 16.11 15.01
CA VAL A 120 4.00 15.37 16.21
C VAL A 120 2.88 16.15 16.93
N PRO A 121 2.20 15.56 17.93
CA PRO A 121 1.30 16.30 18.82
C PRO A 121 2.09 17.40 19.56
N LEU A 122 2.11 18.61 18.99
CA LEU A 122 3.04 19.68 19.37
C LEU A 122 2.33 20.75 20.20
N GLY A 123 2.63 20.77 21.51
CA GLY A 123 2.12 21.78 22.45
C GLY A 123 0.58 21.79 22.54
N SER A 124 -0.07 22.56 21.67
CA SER A 124 -1.54 22.67 21.57
C SER A 124 -2.03 22.41 20.14
N THR A 125 -3.32 22.08 19.97
CA THR A 125 -3.92 21.95 18.62
C THR A 125 -3.73 23.23 17.78
N LYS A 126 -3.85 24.40 18.41
CA LYS A 126 -3.61 25.70 17.77
C LYS A 126 -2.18 25.83 17.24
N GLN A 127 -1.18 25.42 18.04
CA GLN A 127 0.22 25.48 17.62
C GLN A 127 0.50 24.48 16.50
N GLN A 128 0.03 23.25 16.62
CA GLN A 128 0.17 22.24 15.58
C GLN A 128 -0.46 22.72 14.24
N MET A 129 -1.63 23.36 14.28
CA MET A 129 -2.25 23.94 13.08
C MET A 129 -1.42 25.07 12.46
N LYS A 130 -0.75 25.93 13.25
CA LYS A 130 0.15 26.95 12.70
C LYS A 130 1.29 26.32 11.89
N PHE A 131 1.84 25.21 12.38
CA PHE A 131 2.87 24.45 11.63
C PHE A 131 2.30 23.83 10.35
N VAL A 132 1.09 23.27 10.38
CA VAL A 132 0.44 22.73 9.18
C VAL A 132 0.30 23.82 8.10
N ILE A 133 -0.20 25.00 8.47
CA ILE A 133 -0.38 26.14 7.56
C ILE A 133 0.98 26.58 7.00
N ALA A 134 1.95 26.86 7.86
CA ALA A 134 3.27 27.32 7.45
C ALA A 134 3.97 26.31 6.53
N CYS A 135 3.86 25.01 6.81
CA CYS A 135 4.45 23.99 5.95
C CYS A 135 3.83 24.00 4.54
N ARG A 136 2.50 24.18 4.46
CA ARG A 136 1.79 24.23 3.17
C ARG A 136 2.17 25.48 2.37
N GLU A 137 2.24 26.63 3.03
CA GLU A 137 2.65 27.91 2.42
C GLU A 137 4.10 27.86 1.89
N ARG A 138 4.96 27.07 2.53
CA ARG A 138 6.37 26.88 2.17
C ARG A 138 6.63 25.70 1.23
N GLY A 139 5.60 25.21 0.56
CA GLY A 139 5.74 24.23 -0.53
C GLY A 139 5.94 22.77 -0.09
N ALA A 140 5.59 22.40 1.15
CA ALA A 140 5.64 20.99 1.57
C ALA A 140 4.77 20.12 0.65
N LYS A 141 5.41 19.13 0.01
CA LYS A 141 4.76 18.21 -0.95
C LYS A 141 3.59 17.46 -0.33
N ARG A 142 3.80 16.93 0.88
CA ARG A 142 2.83 16.18 1.69
C ARG A 142 3.04 16.46 3.16
N ILE A 143 1.94 16.57 3.91
CA ILE A 143 1.97 16.84 5.35
C ILE A 143 1.33 15.66 6.09
N SER A 144 1.94 15.26 7.19
CA SER A 144 1.41 14.30 8.15
C SER A 144 1.31 14.92 9.53
N ALA A 145 0.29 14.55 10.29
CA ALA A 145 0.18 14.89 11.71
C ALA A 145 -0.39 13.73 12.52
N GLY A 146 -0.23 13.81 13.84
CA GLY A 146 -0.92 12.93 14.78
C GLY A 146 -1.64 13.71 15.88
N THR A 147 -2.27 12.99 16.80
CA THR A 147 -2.85 13.56 18.03
C THR A 147 -2.32 12.83 19.25
N ALA A 148 -2.67 13.34 20.43
CA ALA A 148 -2.43 12.70 21.71
C ALA A 148 -3.71 12.74 22.54
N LYS A 149 -3.81 11.84 23.52
CA LYS A 149 -4.95 11.74 24.44
C LYS A 149 -5.47 13.11 24.96
N PRO A 150 -4.64 14.02 25.51
CA PRO A 150 -5.14 15.31 26.01
C PRO A 150 -5.76 16.20 24.92
N MET A 151 -5.24 16.15 23.69
CA MET A 151 -5.79 16.93 22.56
C MET A 151 -7.12 16.33 22.09
N ALA A 152 -7.22 15.01 22.00
CA ALA A 152 -8.45 14.31 21.60
C ALA A 152 -9.58 14.46 22.65
N GLU A 153 -9.25 14.53 23.94
CA GLU A 153 -10.21 14.74 25.02
C GLU A 153 -10.68 16.19 25.12
N ASN A 154 -9.75 17.15 25.09
CA ASN A 154 -10.05 18.55 25.39
C ASN A 154 -10.44 19.38 24.15
N GLU A 155 -9.90 19.04 22.97
CA GLU A 155 -10.02 19.86 21.75
C GLU A 155 -10.41 19.02 20.51
N PRO A 156 -11.39 18.09 20.57
CA PRO A 156 -11.67 17.13 19.49
C PRO A 156 -12.03 17.79 18.15
N TYR A 157 -12.74 18.94 18.16
CA TYR A 157 -13.05 19.67 16.93
C TYR A 157 -11.82 20.25 16.25
N GLU A 158 -10.82 20.73 17.02
CA GLU A 158 -9.57 21.24 16.44
C GLU A 158 -8.71 20.09 15.90
N VAL A 159 -8.71 18.93 16.57
CA VAL A 159 -8.08 17.71 16.05
C VAL A 159 -8.71 17.29 14.71
N ILE A 160 -10.05 17.34 14.58
CA ILE A 160 -10.74 17.05 13.31
C ILE A 160 -10.32 18.04 12.20
N LYS A 161 -10.13 19.32 12.53
CA LYS A 161 -9.64 20.32 11.56
C LYS A 161 -8.22 20.01 11.10
N ILE A 162 -7.32 19.63 12.01
CA ILE A 162 -5.94 19.24 11.69
C ILE A 162 -5.94 17.99 10.80
N LYS A 163 -6.67 16.94 11.20
CA LYS A 163 -6.89 15.75 10.38
C LYS A 163 -7.42 16.09 8.99
N SER A 164 -8.33 17.07 8.91
CA SER A 164 -8.88 17.59 7.65
C SER A 164 -7.94 18.52 6.88
N ALA A 165 -6.80 18.94 7.43
CA ALA A 165 -5.81 19.78 6.76
C ALA A 165 -4.59 19.01 6.22
N VAL A 166 -4.28 17.82 6.77
CA VAL A 166 -3.08 17.03 6.40
C VAL A 166 -3.36 15.86 5.45
N ASP A 167 -2.34 15.31 4.78
CA ASP A 167 -2.49 14.22 3.82
C ASP A 167 -2.53 12.83 4.52
N PHE A 168 -1.81 12.69 5.64
CA PHE A 168 -1.79 11.49 6.48
C PHE A 168 -2.02 11.82 7.96
N PHE A 169 -2.91 11.08 8.61
CA PHE A 169 -3.20 11.29 10.04
C PHE A 169 -2.98 10.02 10.87
N PHE A 170 -2.37 10.16 12.04
CA PHE A 170 -2.08 9.04 12.95
C PHE A 170 -2.75 9.25 14.30
N MET A 171 -3.35 8.19 14.83
CA MET A 171 -3.93 8.16 16.17
C MET A 171 -3.98 6.71 16.69
N ASN A 172 -4.20 6.52 17.98
CA ASN A 172 -4.55 5.21 18.51
C ASN A 172 -6.08 4.99 18.53
N ASN A 173 -6.50 3.77 18.81
CA ASN A 173 -7.92 3.39 18.85
C ASN A 173 -8.72 4.19 19.90
N TYR A 174 -8.12 4.50 21.05
CA TYR A 174 -8.77 5.29 22.08
C TYR A 174 -9.04 6.73 21.61
N GLU A 175 -8.04 7.38 21.03
CA GLU A 175 -8.17 8.71 20.41
C GLU A 175 -9.19 8.70 19.27
N SER A 176 -9.18 7.66 18.43
CA SER A 176 -10.18 7.48 17.38
C SER A 176 -11.60 7.42 17.95
N ASP A 177 -11.82 6.65 19.02
CA ASP A 177 -13.14 6.50 19.64
C ASP A 177 -13.63 7.83 20.25
N LEU A 178 -12.72 8.66 20.75
CA LEU A 178 -13.06 10.00 21.22
C LEU A 178 -13.47 10.91 20.05
N ILE A 179 -12.63 11.00 19.01
CA ILE A 179 -12.85 11.88 17.86
C ILE A 179 -14.10 11.50 17.08
N ASN A 180 -14.36 10.20 16.89
CA ASN A 180 -15.51 9.69 16.16
C ASN A 180 -16.86 10.11 16.76
N LYS A 181 -16.90 10.46 18.05
CA LYS A 181 -18.13 11.00 18.69
C LYS A 181 -18.51 12.38 18.14
N TYR A 182 -17.53 13.15 17.69
CA TYR A 182 -17.69 14.52 17.19
C TYR A 182 -17.65 14.59 15.65
N GLU A 183 -17.17 13.55 14.99
CA GLU A 183 -16.98 13.53 13.53
C GLU A 183 -18.27 13.21 12.75
N LYS A 184 -19.31 12.69 13.41
CA LYS A 184 -20.60 12.27 12.78
C LYS A 184 -21.31 13.37 11.97
N ASP A 185 -21.07 14.64 12.27
CA ASP A 185 -21.73 15.77 11.61
C ASP A 185 -20.91 16.38 10.45
N ASN A 186 -19.66 15.95 10.27
CA ASN A 186 -18.78 16.47 9.22
C ASN A 186 -18.57 15.41 8.15
N LYS A 187 -18.99 15.69 6.91
CA LYS A 187 -18.54 14.93 5.73
C LYS A 187 -17.02 15.08 5.63
N ILE A 188 -16.27 14.19 6.27
CA ILE A 188 -14.82 14.09 6.07
C ILE A 188 -14.65 13.86 4.57
N LEU A 189 -13.79 14.66 3.93
CA LEU A 189 -13.35 14.39 2.57
C LEU A 189 -12.80 12.96 2.53
N ASN A 190 -13.46 12.07 1.79
CA ASN A 190 -13.16 10.65 1.56
C ASN A 190 -11.77 10.37 0.95
N ALA A 191 -10.89 11.37 0.92
CA ALA A 191 -9.68 11.42 0.13
C ALA A 191 -8.38 11.33 0.96
N LYS A 192 -8.48 11.17 2.29
CA LYS A 192 -7.35 11.19 3.24
C LYS A 192 -7.11 9.83 3.86
N ILE A 193 -5.85 9.57 4.20
CA ILE A 193 -5.44 8.29 4.78
C ILE A 193 -5.22 8.47 6.28
N THR A 194 -5.92 7.66 7.07
CA THR A 194 -5.77 7.66 8.52
C THR A 194 -5.29 6.29 8.99
N PHE A 195 -4.32 6.29 9.90
CA PHE A 195 -3.80 5.07 10.53
C PHE A 195 -4.18 5.08 12.01
N ILE A 196 -4.87 4.02 12.44
CA ILE A 196 -5.38 3.86 13.80
C ILE A 196 -4.68 2.67 14.44
N THR A 197 -3.69 2.92 15.28
CA THR A 197 -2.96 1.85 15.98
C THR A 197 -3.79 1.26 17.12
N ALA A 198 -3.83 -0.06 17.22
CA ALA A 198 -4.62 -0.81 18.20
C ALA A 198 -3.72 -1.76 19.04
N GLY A 199 -2.48 -1.36 19.31
CA GLY A 199 -1.51 -2.12 20.10
C GLY A 199 -1.31 -3.55 19.58
N LYS A 200 -1.51 -4.55 20.45
CA LYS A 200 -1.39 -5.98 20.10
C LYS A 200 -2.35 -6.44 18.99
N ASN A 201 -3.42 -5.70 18.72
CA ASN A 201 -4.36 -6.00 17.64
C ASN A 201 -3.89 -5.42 16.28
N GLY A 202 -2.76 -4.70 16.27
CA GLY A 202 -2.15 -4.17 15.06
C GLY A 202 -2.67 -2.79 14.68
N VAL A 203 -3.10 -2.58 13.44
CA VAL A 203 -3.50 -1.27 12.92
C VAL A 203 -4.69 -1.36 11.97
N ILE A 204 -5.55 -0.34 12.00
CA ILE A 204 -6.63 -0.11 11.06
C ILE A 204 -6.20 1.04 10.13
N ILE A 205 -6.34 0.85 8.82
CA ILE A 205 -6.02 1.85 7.79
C ILE A 205 -7.30 2.26 7.08
N ASN A 206 -7.64 3.54 7.16
CA ASN A 206 -8.79 4.12 6.46
C ASN A 206 -8.28 4.88 5.23
N GLN A 207 -8.66 4.45 4.03
CA GLN A 207 -8.43 5.13 2.75
C GLN A 207 -9.76 5.63 2.19
N GLY A 208 -10.28 6.72 2.75
CA GLY A 208 -11.67 7.12 2.55
C GLY A 208 -12.62 6.16 3.24
N THR A 209 -13.56 5.59 2.48
CA THR A 209 -14.51 4.58 2.97
C THR A 209 -13.94 3.16 2.99
N HIS A 210 -12.78 2.92 2.36
CA HIS A 210 -12.12 1.62 2.40
C HIS A 210 -11.34 1.46 3.70
N VAL A 211 -11.54 0.33 4.38
CA VAL A 211 -10.90 -0.02 5.64
C VAL A 211 -10.09 -1.30 5.45
N ALA A 212 -8.82 -1.25 5.79
CA ALA A 212 -7.94 -2.41 5.86
C ALA A 212 -7.43 -2.61 7.28
N THR A 213 -7.10 -3.85 7.65
CA THR A 213 -6.51 -4.17 8.96
C THR A 213 -5.26 -5.01 8.80
N ILE A 214 -4.31 -4.81 9.71
CA ILE A 214 -3.08 -5.60 9.81
C ILE A 214 -2.95 -6.04 11.25
N ASN A 215 -2.76 -7.33 11.48
CA ASN A 215 -2.49 -7.86 12.82
C ASN A 215 -1.04 -7.58 13.24
N SER A 216 -0.82 -7.35 14.53
CA SER A 216 0.53 -7.26 15.08
C SER A 216 1.11 -8.67 15.28
N PRO A 217 2.41 -8.90 14.98
CA PRO A 217 3.09 -10.12 15.39
C PRO A 217 3.13 -10.23 16.92
N ARG A 218 3.12 -11.47 17.42
CA ARG A 218 3.24 -11.72 18.86
C ARG A 218 4.69 -11.56 19.29
N VAL A 219 4.94 -10.66 20.22
CA VAL A 219 6.27 -10.37 20.77
C VAL A 219 6.19 -10.28 22.30
N HIS A 220 7.32 -10.44 22.98
CA HIS A 220 7.43 -10.16 24.42
C HIS A 220 7.68 -8.66 24.61
N GLN A 221 6.66 -7.94 25.08
CA GLN A 221 6.72 -6.50 25.31
C GLN A 221 7.54 -6.19 26.56
N VAL A 222 8.44 -5.21 26.46
CA VAL A 222 9.26 -4.66 27.54
C VAL A 222 8.89 -3.19 27.79
N ASP A 223 8.91 -2.36 26.75
CA ASP A 223 8.58 -0.93 26.84
C ASP A 223 7.77 -0.48 25.61
N PRO A 224 6.47 -0.14 25.74
CA PRO A 224 5.65 0.33 24.64
C PRO A 224 5.89 1.82 24.27
N THR A 225 6.73 2.55 25.01
CA THR A 225 6.97 3.99 24.77
C THR A 225 7.47 4.23 23.35
N GLY A 226 6.81 5.12 22.61
CA GLY A 226 7.19 5.45 21.23
C GLY A 226 6.77 4.43 20.16
N ALA A 227 5.94 3.43 20.49
CA ALA A 227 5.48 2.42 19.51
C ALA A 227 4.67 3.05 18.37
N GLY A 228 3.75 3.96 18.69
CA GLY A 228 2.97 4.71 17.70
C GLY A 228 3.82 5.62 16.84
N ASP A 229 4.79 6.31 17.44
CA ASP A 229 5.72 7.21 16.74
C ASP A 229 6.67 6.45 15.80
N THR A 230 7.19 5.31 16.27
CA THR A 230 8.00 4.38 15.46
C THR A 230 7.22 3.88 14.26
N PHE A 231 5.97 3.46 14.49
CA PHE A 231 5.05 3.06 13.42
C PHE A 231 4.84 4.19 12.41
N CYS A 232 4.65 5.43 12.89
CA CYS A 232 4.46 6.62 12.07
C CYS A 232 5.65 6.86 11.14
N GLY A 233 6.86 7.02 11.69
CA GLY A 233 8.05 7.30 10.90
C GLY A 233 8.36 6.21 9.87
N ALA A 234 8.19 4.95 10.25
CA ALA A 234 8.40 3.81 9.36
C ALA A 234 7.38 3.76 8.21
N THR A 235 6.10 3.99 8.52
CA THR A 235 5.02 4.02 7.53
C THR A 235 5.22 5.16 6.54
N LEU A 236 5.48 6.37 7.03
CA LEU A 236 5.71 7.55 6.19
C LEU A 236 6.90 7.35 5.25
N THR A 237 7.98 6.72 5.72
CA THR A 237 9.14 6.40 4.88
C THR A 237 8.78 5.49 3.72
N LYS A 238 7.99 4.42 3.96
CA LYS A 238 7.59 3.51 2.88
C LYS A 238 6.60 4.17 1.90
N ILE A 239 5.72 5.04 2.39
CA ILE A 239 4.85 5.87 1.53
C ILE A 239 5.70 6.81 0.66
N ALA A 240 6.69 7.48 1.24
CA ALA A 240 7.60 8.36 0.50
C ALA A 240 8.43 7.57 -0.55
N SER A 241 8.75 6.31 -0.28
CA SER A 241 9.31 5.35 -1.24
C SER A 241 8.29 4.79 -2.25
N GLY A 242 7.06 5.31 -2.30
CA GLY A 242 6.04 4.92 -3.27
C GLY A 242 5.29 3.63 -2.96
N HIS A 243 5.38 3.07 -1.75
CA HIS A 243 4.65 1.85 -1.38
C HIS A 243 3.16 2.13 -1.16
N HIS A 244 2.32 1.12 -1.38
CA HIS A 244 0.90 1.18 -1.04
C HIS A 244 0.71 1.44 0.47
N PRO A 245 -0.26 2.26 0.91
CA PRO A 245 -0.49 2.58 2.32
C PRO A 245 -0.56 1.37 3.26
N VAL A 246 -1.27 0.31 2.86
CA VAL A 246 -1.33 -0.95 3.62
C VAL A 246 0.04 -1.64 3.69
N MET A 247 0.83 -1.63 2.62
CA MET A 247 2.18 -2.21 2.62
C MET A 247 3.15 -1.40 3.46
N ALA A 248 3.04 -0.08 3.44
CA ALA A 248 3.79 0.81 4.30
C ALA A 248 3.45 0.58 5.79
N ALA A 249 2.17 0.47 6.12
CA ALA A 249 1.72 0.18 7.48
C ALA A 249 2.17 -1.21 7.97
N ARG A 250 2.24 -2.22 7.08
CA ARG A 250 2.80 -3.54 7.43
C ARG A 250 4.25 -3.43 7.90
N HIS A 251 5.06 -2.64 7.21
CA HIS A 251 6.44 -2.36 7.61
C HIS A 251 6.48 -1.59 8.94
N GLY A 252 5.60 -0.61 9.12
CA GLY A 252 5.47 0.13 10.38
C GLY A 252 5.11 -0.77 11.57
N VAL A 253 4.16 -1.70 11.40
CA VAL A 253 3.77 -2.67 12.44
C VAL A 253 4.95 -3.55 12.79
N PHE A 254 5.66 -4.09 11.79
CA PHE A 254 6.87 -4.89 12.02
C PHE A 254 7.90 -4.15 12.87
N LEU A 255 8.21 -2.90 12.52
CA LEU A 255 9.22 -2.13 13.23
C LEU A 255 8.78 -1.75 14.65
N ALA A 256 7.53 -1.32 14.82
CA ALA A 256 6.97 -1.00 16.13
C ALA A 256 6.95 -2.23 17.05
N SER A 257 6.57 -3.40 16.52
CA SER A 257 6.60 -4.66 17.29
C SER A 257 8.01 -5.08 17.68
N ASN A 258 9.02 -4.78 16.87
CA ASN A 258 10.41 -4.97 17.28
C ASN A 258 10.81 -3.97 18.38
N MET A 259 10.45 -2.70 18.20
CA MET A 259 10.83 -1.62 19.10
C MET A 259 10.43 -1.93 20.54
N VAL A 260 9.19 -2.39 20.75
CA VAL A 260 8.65 -2.67 22.09
C VAL A 260 9.35 -3.80 22.85
N THR A 261 10.30 -4.52 22.23
CA THR A 261 11.07 -5.61 22.86
C THR A 261 12.34 -5.14 23.58
N GLY A 262 12.64 -3.84 23.57
CA GLY A 262 13.73 -3.24 24.34
C GLY A 262 13.27 -1.98 25.07
N ILE A 263 14.18 -1.35 25.83
CA ILE A 263 13.87 -0.16 26.63
C ILE A 263 14.22 1.09 25.81
N GLY A 264 13.27 2.04 25.74
CA GLY A 264 13.41 3.24 24.95
C GLY A 264 13.76 2.94 23.48
N PRO A 265 14.60 3.77 22.82
CA PRO A 265 14.91 3.61 21.39
C PRO A 265 15.95 2.54 21.08
N GLU A 266 16.40 1.71 22.04
CA GLU A 266 17.51 0.76 21.87
C GLU A 266 17.39 -0.10 20.60
N LYS A 267 16.20 -0.66 20.35
CA LYS A 267 15.92 -1.54 19.23
C LYS A 267 15.91 -0.84 17.87
N LEU A 268 15.85 0.49 17.84
CA LEU A 268 15.94 1.32 16.64
C LEU A 268 17.37 1.78 16.35
N LEU A 269 18.31 1.57 17.28
CA LEU A 269 19.71 1.96 17.12
C LEU A 269 20.61 0.84 16.59
N ILE A 270 20.06 -0.38 16.46
CA ILE A 270 20.73 -1.57 15.93
C ILE A 270 20.22 -1.93 14.53
N ASP A 271 20.99 -2.68 13.75
CA ASP A 271 20.55 -3.20 12.45
C ASP A 271 19.49 -4.29 12.65
N ILE A 272 18.34 -4.14 11.98
CA ILE A 272 17.19 -5.05 12.06
C ILE A 272 17.14 -6.06 10.90
N SER A 273 18.12 -6.05 10.00
CA SER A 273 18.15 -6.89 8.79
C SER A 273 18.02 -8.40 9.06
N THR A 274 18.27 -8.84 10.30
CA THR A 274 18.19 -10.24 10.73
C THR A 274 16.90 -10.62 11.47
N ILE A 275 15.97 -9.68 11.69
CA ILE A 275 14.79 -9.92 12.52
C ILE A 275 13.66 -10.50 11.66
N ASN A 276 13.11 -11.64 12.10
CA ASN A 276 11.96 -12.26 11.44
C ASN A 276 10.97 -12.78 12.50
N PHE A 277 9.76 -12.23 12.49
CA PHE A 277 8.68 -12.64 13.41
C PHE A 277 7.77 -13.73 12.82
N ASP A 278 7.92 -14.11 11.54
CA ASP A 278 7.00 -15.02 10.86
C ASP A 278 7.30 -16.50 11.10
N THR A 279 6.24 -17.23 11.47
CA THR A 279 6.13 -18.66 11.20
C THR A 279 5.71 -18.82 9.74
N LYS A 280 6.66 -19.12 8.85
CA LYS A 280 6.39 -19.14 7.41
C LYS A 280 5.48 -20.32 7.05
N ARG A 281 4.26 -20.02 6.57
CA ARG A 281 3.36 -21.03 5.95
C ARG A 281 3.74 -21.32 4.49
N VAL A 282 4.42 -20.36 3.86
CA VAL A 282 4.86 -20.38 2.47
C VAL A 282 6.28 -19.81 2.41
N SER A 283 7.16 -20.41 1.62
CA SER A 283 8.54 -19.96 1.47
C SER A 283 8.98 -19.91 0.00
N ILE A 284 9.90 -19.01 -0.32
CA ILE A 284 10.45 -18.87 -1.69
C ILE A 284 11.51 -19.94 -1.93
N ASN A 285 11.37 -20.67 -3.04
CA ASN A 285 12.38 -21.63 -3.49
C ASN A 285 13.44 -20.93 -4.35
N HIS A 286 14.46 -20.34 -3.71
CA HIS A 286 15.50 -19.57 -4.40
C HIS A 286 16.24 -20.35 -5.49
N LYS A 287 16.44 -21.67 -5.31
CA LYS A 287 17.06 -22.53 -6.33
C LYS A 287 16.21 -22.61 -7.59
N ARG A 288 14.89 -22.78 -7.45
CA ARG A 288 13.97 -22.82 -8.58
C ARG A 288 13.82 -21.44 -9.21
N LEU A 289 13.73 -20.39 -8.39
CA LEU A 289 13.66 -19.00 -8.83
C LEU A 289 14.82 -18.66 -9.77
N LYS A 290 16.06 -19.00 -9.40
CA LYS A 290 17.24 -18.79 -10.25
C LYS A 290 17.13 -19.53 -11.59
N LYS A 291 16.71 -20.80 -11.59
CA LYS A 291 16.52 -21.58 -12.84
C LYS A 291 15.47 -20.98 -13.76
N ILE A 292 14.40 -20.41 -13.21
CA ILE A 292 13.35 -19.75 -14.00
C ILE A 292 13.85 -18.40 -14.51
N ALA A 293 14.59 -17.63 -13.70
CA ALA A 293 15.25 -16.41 -14.15
C ALA A 293 16.24 -16.67 -15.30
N ASP A 294 17.05 -17.72 -15.21
CA ASP A 294 17.99 -18.15 -16.26
C ASP A 294 17.28 -18.59 -17.56
N LEU A 295 16.01 -19.03 -17.48
CA LEU A 295 15.20 -19.33 -18.65
C LEU A 295 14.63 -18.04 -19.26
N ILE A 296 14.11 -17.14 -18.42
CA ILE A 296 13.55 -15.85 -18.85
C ILE A 296 14.64 -15.01 -19.52
N SER A 297 15.87 -15.00 -19.00
CA SER A 297 17.00 -14.25 -19.58
C SER A 297 17.37 -14.67 -21.01
N LYS A 298 17.05 -15.91 -21.39
CA LYS A 298 17.30 -16.47 -22.73
C LYS A 298 16.12 -16.27 -23.68
N THR A 299 15.01 -15.76 -23.18
CA THR A 299 13.84 -15.44 -24.01
C THR A 299 14.06 -14.03 -24.55
N PRO A 300 14.06 -13.83 -25.88
CA PRO A 300 14.16 -12.49 -26.45
C PRO A 300 13.07 -11.58 -25.86
N GLU A 301 13.36 -10.29 -25.66
CA GLU A 301 12.45 -9.25 -25.11
C GLU A 301 11.22 -8.94 -26.02
N VAL A 302 10.87 -9.85 -26.92
CA VAL A 302 10.20 -9.58 -28.20
C VAL A 302 8.68 -9.44 -28.11
N PHE A 303 8.07 -9.37 -26.93
CA PHE A 303 6.61 -9.33 -26.83
C PHE A 303 6.08 -8.29 -25.86
N SER A 304 6.13 -7.01 -26.24
CA SER A 304 5.17 -6.02 -25.73
C SER A 304 3.81 -6.30 -26.39
N PHE A 305 2.78 -6.59 -25.59
CA PHE A 305 1.42 -6.65 -26.12
C PHE A 305 0.92 -5.20 -26.24
N PRO A 306 0.65 -4.68 -27.46
CA PRO A 306 0.36 -3.26 -27.64
C PRO A 306 -1.02 -2.84 -27.12
N PHE A 307 -1.80 -3.77 -26.54
CA PHE A 307 -3.16 -3.56 -26.06
C PHE A 307 -4.07 -2.88 -27.09
N ILE A 308 -3.93 -3.29 -28.35
CA ILE A 308 -4.80 -2.92 -29.47
C ILE A 308 -5.06 -4.17 -30.31
N ASP A 309 -6.32 -4.40 -30.66
CA ASP A 309 -6.74 -5.42 -31.63
C ASP A 309 -8.15 -5.07 -32.14
N ASP A 310 -8.52 -5.62 -33.30
CA ASP A 310 -9.79 -5.28 -33.97
C ASP A 310 -11.02 -5.95 -33.35
N ILE A 311 -10.83 -6.83 -32.37
CA ILE A 311 -11.90 -7.68 -31.84
C ILE A 311 -12.36 -7.18 -30.48
N THR A 312 -11.45 -6.97 -29.54
CA THR A 312 -11.70 -6.81 -28.11
C THR A 312 -11.24 -5.46 -27.54
N LEU A 313 -10.35 -4.73 -28.22
CA LEU A 313 -9.73 -3.52 -27.67
C LEU A 313 -10.01 -2.27 -28.52
N PRO A 314 -9.99 -1.06 -27.94
CA PRO A 314 -10.26 0.17 -28.68
C PRO A 314 -9.14 0.45 -29.71
N PRO A 315 -9.49 0.97 -30.90
CA PRO A 315 -8.52 1.32 -31.92
C PRO A 315 -7.62 2.47 -31.45
N LYS A 316 -6.51 2.66 -32.16
CA LYS A 316 -5.53 3.71 -31.82
C LYS A 316 -6.19 5.09 -31.92
N ASN A 317 -5.93 5.96 -30.95
CA ASN A 317 -6.41 7.34 -30.87
C ASN A 317 -7.94 7.49 -30.71
N HIS A 318 -8.68 6.43 -30.36
CA HIS A 318 -10.10 6.58 -30.05
C HIS A 318 -10.27 7.52 -28.85
N PRO A 319 -11.17 8.53 -28.89
CA PRO A 319 -11.25 9.58 -27.87
C PRO A 319 -11.55 9.06 -26.45
N VAL A 320 -12.27 7.94 -26.34
CA VAL A 320 -12.67 7.31 -25.06
C VAL A 320 -11.61 6.32 -24.55
N THR A 321 -10.49 6.12 -25.25
CA THR A 321 -9.50 5.07 -24.92
C THR A 321 -9.02 5.13 -23.46
N LEU A 322 -8.77 6.33 -22.96
CA LEU A 322 -8.22 6.49 -21.62
C LEU A 322 -9.25 6.10 -20.56
N ASP A 323 -10.46 6.66 -20.64
CA ASP A 323 -11.59 6.32 -19.77
C ASP A 323 -11.95 4.83 -19.86
N TYR A 324 -11.93 4.26 -21.07
CA TYR A 324 -12.12 2.83 -21.31
C TYR A 324 -11.14 1.99 -20.49
N PHE A 325 -9.84 2.26 -20.53
CA PHE A 325 -8.87 1.44 -19.80
C PHE A 325 -8.91 1.66 -18.29
N PHE A 326 -9.21 2.88 -17.82
CA PHE A 326 -9.47 3.12 -16.42
C PHE A 326 -10.67 2.31 -15.91
N VAL A 327 -11.77 2.26 -16.67
CA VAL A 327 -12.98 1.52 -16.27
C VAL A 327 -12.85 0.01 -16.49
N THR A 328 -12.20 -0.46 -17.54
CA THR A 328 -12.13 -1.90 -17.84
C THR A 328 -11.06 -2.61 -17.01
N THR A 329 -9.92 -1.94 -16.73
CA THR A 329 -8.85 -2.55 -15.94
C THR A 329 -9.24 -2.75 -14.48
N LEU A 330 -10.02 -1.83 -13.91
CA LEU A 330 -10.54 -1.99 -12.54
C LEU A 330 -11.46 -3.21 -12.42
N GLN A 331 -12.09 -3.63 -13.52
CA GLN A 331 -13.00 -4.77 -13.59
C GLN A 331 -12.31 -6.10 -13.89
N GLN A 332 -10.98 -6.12 -13.99
CA GLN A 332 -10.22 -7.35 -14.27
C GLN A 332 -10.04 -8.24 -13.04
N PHE A 333 -11.15 -8.84 -12.59
CA PHE A 333 -11.17 -9.79 -11.49
C PHE A 333 -12.24 -10.88 -11.65
N SER A 334 -12.09 -11.99 -10.91
CA SER A 334 -13.21 -12.92 -10.65
C SER A 334 -13.87 -13.68 -11.83
N PHE A 335 -13.18 -13.88 -12.95
CA PHE A 335 -13.71 -14.55 -14.17
C PHE A 335 -13.97 -16.08 -14.09
N TRP A 336 -14.49 -16.58 -12.98
CA TRP A 336 -14.76 -17.99 -12.75
C TRP A 336 -15.90 -18.19 -11.75
N SER A 337 -16.46 -19.40 -11.71
CA SER A 337 -17.55 -19.82 -10.83
C SER A 337 -17.11 -20.92 -9.87
N HIS A 338 -17.78 -21.04 -8.72
CA HIS A 338 -17.63 -22.18 -7.80
C HIS A 338 -18.92 -22.99 -7.69
N LYS A 339 -18.77 -24.24 -7.25
CA LYS A 339 -19.86 -25.13 -6.85
C LYS A 339 -19.37 -25.96 -5.66
N ASN A 340 -20.21 -26.14 -4.64
CA ASN A 340 -19.89 -26.90 -3.42
C ASN A 340 -18.53 -26.48 -2.80
N GLU A 341 -18.36 -25.16 -2.63
CA GLU A 341 -17.14 -24.54 -2.06
C GLU A 341 -15.84 -24.88 -2.79
N ARG A 342 -15.92 -25.22 -4.08
CA ARG A 342 -14.74 -25.51 -4.92
C ARG A 342 -14.81 -24.78 -6.24
N TYR A 343 -13.65 -24.50 -6.83
CA TYR A 343 -13.57 -24.01 -8.19
C TYR A 343 -14.35 -24.93 -9.15
N PHE A 344 -15.19 -24.34 -10.00
CA PHE A 344 -16.01 -25.10 -10.94
C PHE A 344 -15.58 -24.90 -12.39
N LYS A 345 -15.80 -23.72 -12.97
CA LYS A 345 -15.41 -23.43 -14.35
C LYS A 345 -15.02 -21.96 -14.57
N PRO A 346 -14.12 -21.67 -15.53
CA PRO A 346 -13.87 -20.31 -15.97
C PRO A 346 -15.06 -19.75 -16.76
N LEU A 347 -15.11 -18.42 -16.89
CA LEU A 347 -15.98 -17.74 -17.86
C LEU A 347 -15.44 -17.97 -19.28
N ILE A 348 -16.21 -18.70 -20.09
CA ILE A 348 -16.02 -18.85 -21.54
C ILE A 348 -17.39 -18.78 -22.17
N GLU A 349 -17.65 -17.73 -22.95
CA GLU A 349 -18.95 -17.51 -23.59
C GLU A 349 -18.85 -16.69 -24.87
N THR A 350 -19.92 -16.69 -25.66
CA THR A 350 -19.98 -15.97 -26.94
C THR A 350 -20.62 -14.59 -26.79
N VAL A 351 -19.96 -13.57 -27.34
CA VAL A 351 -20.48 -12.21 -27.44
C VAL A 351 -20.11 -11.59 -28.79
N SER A 352 -21.12 -11.09 -29.51
CA SER A 352 -20.98 -10.56 -30.87
C SER A 352 -20.34 -11.56 -31.84
N GLY A 353 -20.75 -12.83 -31.77
CA GLY A 353 -20.27 -13.93 -32.61
C GLY A 353 -18.92 -14.54 -32.19
N GLU A 354 -18.22 -13.94 -31.22
CA GLU A 354 -16.88 -14.36 -30.80
C GLU A 354 -16.92 -15.12 -29.47
N GLN A 355 -16.37 -16.34 -29.45
CA GLN A 355 -16.22 -17.11 -28.21
C GLN A 355 -14.98 -16.66 -27.45
N LEU A 356 -15.19 -16.00 -26.30
CA LEU A 356 -14.13 -15.34 -25.55
C LEU A 356 -14.07 -15.85 -24.10
N LYS A 357 -12.87 -15.74 -23.51
CA LYS A 357 -12.57 -16.21 -22.15
C LYS A 357 -12.20 -15.07 -21.20
N GLY A 358 -12.85 -15.04 -20.05
CA GLY A 358 -12.54 -14.12 -18.93
C GLY A 358 -12.39 -12.66 -19.35
N ALA A 359 -11.22 -12.07 -19.12
CA ALA A 359 -10.94 -10.66 -19.42
C ALA A 359 -11.21 -10.28 -20.90
N PHE A 360 -11.03 -11.19 -21.86
CA PHE A 360 -11.32 -10.89 -23.27
C PHE A 360 -12.83 -10.75 -23.53
N TYR A 361 -13.67 -11.54 -22.86
CA TYR A 361 -15.12 -11.37 -22.90
C TYR A 361 -15.50 -10.00 -22.31
N LEU A 362 -14.89 -9.64 -21.17
CA LEU A 362 -15.10 -8.34 -20.55
C LEU A 362 -14.73 -7.19 -21.50
N PHE A 363 -13.53 -7.22 -22.09
CA PHE A 363 -13.09 -6.18 -23.00
C PHE A 363 -14.03 -6.03 -24.20
N LYS A 364 -14.47 -7.14 -24.81
CA LYS A 364 -15.47 -7.11 -25.90
C LYS A 364 -16.80 -6.52 -25.46
N ALA A 365 -17.30 -6.91 -24.27
CA ALA A 365 -18.56 -6.41 -23.74
C ALA A 365 -18.54 -4.89 -23.56
N TYR A 366 -17.46 -4.34 -22.99
CA TYR A 366 -17.27 -2.89 -22.88
C TYR A 366 -17.00 -2.21 -24.23
N LEU A 367 -16.27 -2.87 -25.14
CA LEU A 367 -15.93 -2.29 -26.45
C LEU A 367 -17.19 -1.90 -27.23
N LYS A 368 -18.28 -2.67 -27.11
CA LYS A 368 -19.58 -2.37 -27.73
C LYS A 368 -20.15 -1.00 -27.34
N LYS A 369 -19.70 -0.41 -26.23
CA LYS A 369 -20.19 0.87 -25.71
C LYS A 369 -19.44 2.08 -26.24
N ILE A 370 -18.22 1.94 -26.76
CA ILE A 370 -17.34 3.10 -27.02
C ILE A 370 -17.93 4.11 -28.01
N ASP A 371 -18.70 3.64 -29.00
CA ASP A 371 -19.36 4.49 -30.00
C ASP A 371 -20.86 4.73 -29.71
N ILE A 372 -21.50 3.81 -28.98
CA ILE A 372 -22.95 3.81 -28.73
C ILE A 372 -23.33 4.63 -27.49
N ASP A 373 -22.51 4.54 -26.44
CA ASP A 373 -22.74 5.14 -25.13
C ASP A 373 -21.37 5.48 -24.51
N PRO A 374 -20.63 6.45 -25.11
CA PRO A 374 -19.29 6.84 -24.65
C PRO A 374 -19.31 7.41 -23.22
N ASP A 375 -20.43 8.04 -22.82
CA ASP A 375 -20.59 8.55 -21.46
C ASP A 375 -20.58 7.43 -20.42
N PHE A 376 -20.88 6.17 -20.78
CA PHE A 376 -20.79 5.03 -19.86
C PHE A 376 -19.47 4.97 -19.09
N PHE A 377 -18.37 5.43 -19.70
CA PHE A 377 -17.03 5.40 -19.09
C PHE A 377 -16.74 6.60 -18.16
N SER A 378 -17.61 7.61 -18.12
CA SER A 378 -17.42 8.80 -17.30
C SER A 378 -17.53 8.50 -15.81
N PRO A 379 -16.82 9.25 -14.93
CA PRO A 379 -17.00 9.14 -13.48
C PRO A 379 -18.46 9.25 -13.03
N GLN A 380 -19.23 10.15 -13.64
CA GLN A 380 -20.65 10.39 -13.37
C GLN A 380 -21.49 9.15 -13.65
N ARG A 381 -21.30 8.50 -14.81
CA ARG A 381 -22.03 7.29 -15.15
C ARG A 381 -21.59 6.09 -14.32
N GLN A 382 -20.29 5.93 -14.09
CA GLN A 382 -19.78 4.85 -13.25
C GLN A 382 -20.28 4.94 -11.80
N ALA A 383 -20.39 6.15 -11.23
CA ALA A 383 -20.89 6.37 -9.87
C ALA A 383 -22.34 5.91 -9.66
N ASN A 384 -23.12 5.87 -10.74
CA ASN A 384 -24.56 5.61 -10.75
C ASN A 384 -24.94 4.35 -11.52
N VAL A 385 -23.96 3.54 -11.95
CA VAL A 385 -24.26 2.31 -12.69
C VAL A 385 -25.12 1.39 -11.85
N THR A 386 -26.18 0.88 -12.45
CA THR A 386 -27.12 -0.04 -11.81
C THR A 386 -26.75 -1.50 -12.07
N ILE A 387 -27.30 -2.39 -11.23
CA ILE A 387 -27.15 -3.84 -11.46
C ILE A 387 -27.72 -4.24 -12.83
N GLU A 388 -28.86 -3.69 -13.23
CA GLU A 388 -29.51 -3.98 -14.51
C GLU A 388 -28.66 -3.54 -15.71
N GLU A 389 -28.05 -2.33 -15.65
CA GLU A 389 -27.13 -1.87 -16.69
C GLU A 389 -25.92 -2.81 -16.81
N MET A 390 -25.37 -3.27 -15.68
CA MET A 390 -24.24 -4.19 -15.65
C MET A 390 -24.63 -5.60 -16.14
N GLU A 391 -25.83 -6.09 -15.80
CA GLU A 391 -26.38 -7.34 -16.35
C GLU A 391 -26.49 -7.26 -17.87
N ASN A 392 -27.07 -6.17 -18.37
CA ASN A 392 -27.24 -5.94 -19.80
C ASN A 392 -25.90 -5.83 -20.52
N LEU A 393 -24.89 -5.20 -19.91
CA LEU A 393 -23.53 -5.15 -20.45
C LEU A 393 -22.94 -6.54 -20.69
N PHE A 394 -23.15 -7.46 -19.73
CA PHE A 394 -22.55 -8.79 -19.76
C PHE A 394 -23.44 -9.90 -20.33
N LYS A 395 -24.56 -9.55 -20.97
CA LYS A 395 -25.36 -10.54 -21.72
C LYS A 395 -24.55 -11.15 -22.86
N SER A 396 -24.52 -12.48 -22.86
CA SER A 396 -24.04 -13.28 -23.99
C SER A 396 -25.00 -13.16 -25.18
N ASP A 397 -24.59 -13.69 -26.33
CA ASP A 397 -25.47 -13.75 -27.51
C ASP A 397 -26.74 -14.60 -27.28
N ASN A 398 -26.71 -15.48 -26.28
CA ASN A 398 -27.87 -16.26 -25.84
C ASN A 398 -28.80 -15.50 -24.86
N GLY A 399 -28.49 -14.23 -24.56
CA GLY A 399 -29.31 -13.36 -23.71
C GLY A 399 -29.11 -13.53 -22.19
N PHE A 400 -28.26 -14.47 -21.77
CA PHE A 400 -27.96 -14.69 -20.34
C PHE A 400 -26.81 -13.80 -19.88
N ASN A 401 -26.90 -13.28 -18.65
CA ASN A 401 -25.74 -12.71 -17.96
C ASN A 401 -24.78 -13.84 -17.56
N VAL A 402 -23.52 -13.69 -17.93
CA VAL A 402 -22.49 -14.70 -17.74
C VAL A 402 -21.37 -14.26 -16.80
N MET A 403 -21.34 -12.98 -16.40
CA MET A 403 -20.28 -12.44 -15.56
C MET A 403 -20.44 -12.91 -14.10
N PRO A 404 -19.47 -13.65 -13.55
CA PRO A 404 -19.50 -14.00 -12.14
C PRO A 404 -19.33 -12.75 -11.25
N ALA A 405 -19.81 -12.82 -10.01
CA ALA A 405 -19.63 -11.75 -9.03
C ALA A 405 -20.16 -10.38 -9.49
N LEU A 406 -21.26 -10.37 -10.23
CA LEU A 406 -21.83 -9.18 -10.84
C LEU A 406 -22.00 -8.00 -9.85
N GLN A 407 -22.53 -8.24 -8.65
CA GLN A 407 -22.68 -7.19 -7.64
C GLN A 407 -21.34 -6.52 -7.31
N LEU A 408 -20.25 -7.29 -7.22
CA LEU A 408 -18.92 -6.74 -6.97
C LEU A 408 -18.43 -5.87 -8.14
N HIS A 409 -18.78 -6.20 -9.39
CA HIS A 409 -18.48 -5.33 -10.53
C HIS A 409 -19.22 -3.99 -10.45
N VAL A 410 -20.48 -3.99 -10.00
CA VAL A 410 -21.25 -2.75 -9.74
C VAL A 410 -20.61 -1.96 -8.61
N ASP A 411 -20.30 -2.60 -7.49
CA ASP A 411 -19.70 -1.95 -6.32
C ASP A 411 -18.36 -1.26 -6.69
N MET A 412 -17.52 -1.92 -7.49
CA MET A 412 -16.24 -1.36 -7.93
C MET A 412 -16.40 -0.20 -8.92
N ALA A 413 -17.37 -0.27 -9.85
CA ALA A 413 -17.69 0.84 -10.75
C ALA A 413 -18.19 2.07 -9.96
N GLN A 414 -19.11 1.86 -9.01
CA GLN A 414 -19.63 2.93 -8.18
C GLN A 414 -18.56 3.53 -7.28
N ALA A 415 -17.71 2.71 -6.67
CA ALA A 415 -16.59 3.16 -5.85
C ALA A 415 -15.59 4.00 -6.67
N TYR A 416 -15.27 3.58 -7.90
CA TYR A 416 -14.46 4.34 -8.84
C TYR A 416 -15.09 5.70 -9.15
N GLY A 417 -16.34 5.70 -9.64
CA GLY A 417 -17.01 6.93 -10.05
C GLY A 417 -17.18 7.92 -8.91
N LYS A 418 -17.68 7.47 -7.74
CA LYS A 418 -17.87 8.33 -6.55
C LYS A 418 -16.58 9.00 -6.13
N THR A 419 -15.48 8.25 -6.06
CA THR A 419 -14.21 8.82 -5.62
C THR A 419 -13.56 9.72 -6.66
N MET A 420 -13.68 9.42 -7.95
CA MET A 420 -13.25 10.34 -9.02
C MET A 420 -14.00 11.68 -8.94
N LEU A 421 -15.32 11.65 -8.68
CA LEU A 421 -16.13 12.86 -8.48
C LEU A 421 -15.73 13.64 -7.22
N GLU A 422 -15.54 12.94 -6.10
CA GLU A 422 -15.11 13.56 -4.83
C GLU A 422 -13.75 14.25 -4.94
N LEU A 423 -12.84 13.68 -5.73
CA LEU A 423 -11.51 14.24 -5.97
C LEU A 423 -11.49 15.32 -7.07
N GLY A 424 -12.58 15.47 -7.83
CA GLY A 424 -12.63 16.33 -9.01
C GLY A 424 -11.68 15.88 -10.12
N TRP A 425 -11.44 14.57 -10.24
CA TRP A 425 -10.46 13.99 -11.16
C TRP A 425 -11.13 13.34 -12.37
N THR A 426 -10.40 13.35 -13.48
CA THR A 426 -10.68 12.55 -14.67
C THR A 426 -9.45 11.69 -15.00
N PRO A 427 -9.60 10.60 -15.75
CA PRO A 427 -8.45 9.85 -16.26
C PRO A 427 -7.43 10.77 -16.95
N LYS A 428 -7.91 11.72 -17.76
CA LYS A 428 -7.05 12.71 -18.41
C LYS A 428 -6.28 13.59 -17.41
N SER A 429 -6.94 14.16 -16.41
CA SER A 429 -6.27 15.04 -15.44
C SER A 429 -5.21 14.29 -14.63
N ILE A 430 -5.45 13.01 -14.30
CA ILE A 430 -4.48 12.13 -13.64
C ILE A 430 -3.24 11.96 -14.53
N ILE A 431 -3.42 11.66 -15.81
CA ILE A 431 -2.29 11.45 -16.73
C ILE A 431 -1.54 12.75 -17.02
N ASP A 432 -2.24 13.88 -17.10
CA ASP A 432 -1.60 15.19 -17.27
C ASP A 432 -0.72 15.56 -16.06
N ASP A 433 -1.16 15.25 -14.83
CA ASP A 433 -0.35 15.39 -13.59
C ASP A 433 0.87 14.45 -13.62
N VAL A 434 0.64 13.16 -13.92
CA VAL A 434 1.70 12.14 -14.01
C VAL A 434 2.82 12.55 -14.97
N LYS A 435 2.47 13.15 -16.11
CA LYS A 435 3.44 13.60 -17.12
C LYS A 435 4.33 14.75 -16.67
N GLN A 436 3.92 15.50 -15.64
CA GLN A 436 4.70 16.60 -15.08
C GLN A 436 5.70 16.13 -14.03
N SER A 437 5.62 14.86 -13.59
CA SER A 437 6.50 14.30 -12.57
C SER A 437 7.80 13.77 -13.17
N GLU A 438 8.91 13.95 -12.44
CA GLU A 438 10.18 13.28 -12.73
C GLU A 438 10.12 11.76 -12.52
N LEU A 439 9.15 11.28 -11.71
CA LEU A 439 8.88 9.86 -11.46
C LEU A 439 7.43 9.52 -11.82
N PRO A 440 7.10 9.41 -13.12
CA PRO A 440 5.73 9.21 -13.58
C PRO A 440 5.03 7.98 -12.99
N LEU A 441 5.71 6.83 -12.87
CA LEU A 441 5.09 5.62 -12.34
C LEU A 441 4.79 5.76 -10.83
N LYS A 442 5.74 6.32 -10.06
CA LYS A 442 5.52 6.61 -8.63
C LYS A 442 4.33 7.55 -8.47
N ARG A 443 4.30 8.67 -9.23
CA ARG A 443 3.21 9.63 -9.18
C ARG A 443 1.86 9.00 -9.56
N PHE A 444 1.86 8.15 -10.58
CA PHE A 444 0.67 7.42 -10.99
C PHE A 444 0.11 6.58 -9.84
N PHE A 445 0.94 5.78 -9.16
CA PHE A 445 0.47 4.99 -8.02
C PHE A 445 0.00 5.83 -6.83
N GLU A 446 0.64 6.95 -6.54
CA GLU A 446 0.19 7.87 -5.48
C GLU A 446 -1.23 8.39 -5.72
N LEU A 447 -1.59 8.63 -6.99
CA LEU A 447 -2.94 9.06 -7.39
C LEU A 447 -3.91 7.87 -7.40
N ILE A 448 -3.54 6.76 -8.03
CA ILE A 448 -4.42 5.60 -8.20
C ILE A 448 -4.77 4.91 -6.87
N ASP A 449 -3.89 4.90 -5.88
CA ASP A 449 -4.13 4.35 -4.54
C ASP A 449 -5.21 5.12 -3.73
N ARG A 450 -5.72 6.24 -4.29
CA ARG A 450 -6.82 7.01 -3.71
C ARG A 450 -8.16 6.66 -4.35
N ILE A 451 -8.18 5.91 -5.45
CA ILE A 451 -9.36 5.69 -6.27
C ILE A 451 -10.00 4.33 -5.93
N GLY A 452 -11.32 4.33 -5.71
CA GLY A 452 -12.09 3.11 -5.48
C GLY A 452 -12.00 2.15 -6.66
N GLY A 453 -11.93 0.85 -6.36
CA GLY A 453 -11.66 -0.19 -7.34
C GLY A 453 -10.17 -0.43 -7.63
N TYR A 454 -9.27 0.50 -7.28
CA TYR A 454 -7.82 0.31 -7.39
C TYR A 454 -7.12 0.21 -6.02
N ARG A 455 -7.51 1.05 -5.06
CA ARG A 455 -6.89 1.16 -3.73
C ARG A 455 -7.01 -0.07 -2.84
N GLU A 456 -7.90 -1.00 -3.17
CA GLU A 456 -8.24 -2.12 -2.30
C GLU A 456 -7.16 -3.22 -2.34
N ASP A 457 -6.34 -3.29 -3.39
CA ASP A 457 -5.30 -4.33 -3.53
C ASP A 457 -3.91 -3.78 -3.16
N PRO A 458 -3.35 -4.15 -1.99
CA PRO A 458 -2.04 -3.67 -1.55
C PRO A 458 -0.88 -4.07 -2.46
N LEU A 459 -1.08 -5.10 -3.29
CA LEU A 459 -0.09 -5.57 -4.27
C LEU A 459 -0.27 -4.91 -5.65
N ARG A 460 -1.25 -4.01 -5.78
CA ARG A 460 -1.48 -3.15 -6.94
C ARG A 460 -1.58 -3.90 -8.27
N LYS A 461 -2.14 -5.12 -8.32
CA LYS A 461 -2.24 -5.89 -9.59
C LYS A 461 -2.93 -5.08 -10.68
N LYS A 462 -4.11 -4.51 -10.39
CA LYS A 462 -4.89 -3.76 -11.38
C LYS A 462 -4.25 -2.42 -11.72
N SER A 463 -3.70 -1.72 -10.74
CA SER A 463 -2.99 -0.46 -10.96
C SER A 463 -1.73 -0.66 -11.81
N ALA A 464 -0.95 -1.72 -11.53
CA ALA A 464 0.24 -2.06 -12.30
C ALA A 464 -0.10 -2.48 -13.73
N LEU A 465 -1.19 -3.25 -13.90
CA LEU A 465 -1.69 -3.60 -15.22
C LEU A 465 -2.17 -2.36 -15.99
N LEU A 466 -2.86 -1.42 -15.35
CA LEU A 466 -3.27 -0.18 -15.99
C LEU A 466 -2.04 0.63 -16.43
N ALA A 467 -1.04 0.78 -15.56
CA ALA A 467 0.21 1.45 -15.92
C ALA A 467 0.89 0.78 -17.12
N LEU A 468 0.99 -0.56 -17.11
CA LEU A 468 1.54 -1.35 -18.21
C LEU A 468 0.78 -1.11 -19.52
N ILE A 469 -0.54 -1.12 -19.49
CA ILE A 469 -1.39 -0.85 -20.66
C ILE A 469 -1.10 0.54 -21.22
N LEU A 470 -1.13 1.55 -20.36
CA LEU A 470 -0.95 2.95 -20.77
C LEU A 470 0.46 3.24 -21.30
N GLU A 471 1.46 2.52 -20.80
CA GLU A 471 2.83 2.58 -21.30
C GLU A 471 3.00 1.80 -22.61
N GLN A 472 2.45 0.59 -22.75
CA GLN A 472 2.69 -0.25 -23.93
C GLN A 472 1.83 0.09 -25.14
N ARG A 473 0.73 0.82 -24.93
CA ARG A 473 -0.11 1.28 -26.03
C ARG A 473 0.63 2.17 -27.03
N PRO A 474 0.27 2.13 -28.33
CA PRO A 474 0.91 2.96 -29.34
C PRO A 474 0.82 4.48 -29.10
N GLU A 475 -0.15 4.94 -28.31
CA GLU A 475 -0.28 6.34 -27.90
C GLU A 475 0.74 6.78 -26.85
N LYS A 476 1.36 5.83 -26.13
CA LYS A 476 2.31 6.08 -25.04
C LYS A 476 1.76 7.11 -24.04
N PHE A 477 0.59 6.82 -23.46
CA PHE A 477 -0.10 7.73 -22.54
C PHE A 477 0.75 8.09 -21.33
N ILE A 478 1.60 7.17 -20.88
CA ILE A 478 2.64 7.42 -19.88
C ILE A 478 3.97 6.83 -20.34
N ARG A 479 5.07 7.37 -19.83
CA ARG A 479 6.41 6.82 -20.02
C ARG A 479 7.09 6.79 -18.66
N PHE A 480 7.55 5.62 -18.24
CA PHE A 480 8.27 5.48 -16.98
C PHE A 480 9.67 6.08 -17.10
N ALA A 481 10.19 6.61 -16.00
CA ALA A 481 11.61 6.95 -15.94
C ALA A 481 12.45 5.66 -15.85
N ASP A 482 13.69 5.70 -16.35
CA ASP A 482 14.56 4.50 -16.45
C ASP A 482 14.84 3.84 -15.09
N ILE A 483 14.79 4.61 -14.00
CA ILE A 483 15.00 4.13 -12.64
C ILE A 483 13.75 3.52 -12.00
N GLU A 484 12.58 3.67 -12.63
CA GLU A 484 11.32 3.17 -12.12
C GLU A 484 11.10 1.72 -12.53
N MET A 485 10.55 0.93 -11.61
CA MET A 485 10.24 -0.47 -11.84
C MET A 485 8.76 -0.73 -11.62
N LEU A 486 8.12 -1.34 -12.61
CA LEU A 486 6.75 -1.81 -12.47
C LEU A 486 6.68 -2.96 -11.46
N PRO A 487 5.78 -2.92 -10.46
CA PRO A 487 5.57 -4.04 -9.57
C PRO A 487 4.91 -5.23 -10.30
N PRO A 488 5.03 -6.46 -9.76
CA PRO A 488 4.41 -7.65 -10.34
C PRO A 488 2.90 -7.57 -10.51
N VAL A 489 2.38 -7.97 -11.67
CA VAL A 489 0.94 -8.18 -11.92
C VAL A 489 0.57 -9.61 -11.47
N VAL A 490 0.39 -9.82 -10.17
CA VAL A 490 0.08 -11.16 -9.62
C VAL A 490 -1.42 -11.43 -9.64
N ASP A 491 -1.88 -12.08 -10.71
CA ASP A 491 -3.23 -12.63 -10.83
C ASP A 491 -3.30 -14.14 -10.49
N TYR A 492 -4.49 -14.75 -10.61
CA TYR A 492 -4.67 -16.18 -10.36
C TYR A 492 -3.97 -17.09 -11.38
N HIS A 493 -3.62 -16.59 -12.57
CA HIS A 493 -2.83 -17.35 -13.54
C HIS A 493 -1.36 -17.39 -13.14
N CYS A 494 -0.80 -16.23 -12.77
CA CYS A 494 0.54 -16.07 -12.23
C CYS A 494 0.72 -16.90 -10.95
N MET A 495 -0.26 -16.89 -10.04
CA MET A 495 -0.22 -17.74 -8.84
C MET A 495 -0.20 -19.23 -9.17
N ARG A 496 -1.11 -19.70 -10.03
CA ARG A 496 -1.14 -21.12 -10.44
C ARG A 496 0.16 -21.54 -11.10
N ALA A 497 0.68 -20.72 -12.00
CA ALA A 497 1.95 -20.96 -12.68
C ALA A 497 3.11 -21.04 -11.69
N SER A 498 3.22 -20.08 -10.78
CA SER A 498 4.28 -20.01 -9.77
C SER A 498 4.30 -21.23 -8.85
N LEU A 499 3.13 -21.69 -8.39
CA LEU A 499 3.01 -22.91 -7.58
C LEU A 499 3.45 -24.16 -8.35
N ARG A 500 3.00 -24.30 -9.61
CA ARG A 500 3.32 -25.47 -10.45
C ARG A 500 4.78 -25.50 -10.91
N LEU A 501 5.36 -24.34 -11.22
CA LEU A 501 6.78 -24.16 -11.51
C LEU A 501 7.65 -24.44 -10.28
N GLY A 502 7.10 -24.26 -9.08
CA GLY A 502 7.78 -24.46 -7.80
C GLY A 502 8.59 -23.25 -7.36
N LEU A 503 8.15 -22.03 -7.70
CA LEU A 503 8.78 -20.80 -7.22
C LEU A 503 8.61 -20.60 -5.71
N VAL A 504 7.54 -21.14 -5.16
CA VAL A 504 7.26 -21.16 -3.72
C VAL A 504 6.92 -22.56 -3.26
N ASP A 505 7.17 -22.84 -1.99
CA ASP A 505 6.87 -24.07 -1.28
C ASP A 505 5.78 -23.79 -0.23
N ILE A 506 4.74 -24.64 -0.19
CA ILE A 506 3.66 -24.57 0.82
C ILE A 506 4.01 -25.53 1.95
N GLU A 507 4.38 -24.97 3.09
CA GLU A 507 4.82 -25.69 4.29
C GLU A 507 3.63 -26.13 5.15
N ASP A 508 2.57 -25.30 5.17
CA ASP A 508 1.32 -25.62 5.87
C ASP A 508 0.53 -26.73 5.15
N LYS A 509 0.34 -27.86 5.83
CA LYS A 509 -0.31 -29.06 5.26
C LYS A 509 -1.78 -28.81 4.93
N ILE A 510 -2.48 -28.02 5.75
CA ILE A 510 -3.90 -27.71 5.57
C ILE A 510 -4.08 -26.84 4.33
N LEU A 511 -3.34 -25.75 4.22
CA LEU A 511 -3.32 -24.89 3.03
C LEU A 511 -3.01 -25.69 1.77
N LYS A 512 -1.96 -26.53 1.81
CA LYS A 512 -1.60 -27.38 0.69
C LYS A 512 -2.76 -28.27 0.23
N GLN A 513 -3.48 -28.90 1.17
CA GLN A 513 -4.64 -29.73 0.85
C GLN A 513 -5.78 -28.94 0.21
N LYS A 514 -6.08 -27.73 0.72
CA LYS A 514 -7.09 -26.84 0.13
C LYS A 514 -6.74 -26.49 -1.32
N LEU A 515 -5.48 -26.12 -1.58
CA LEU A 515 -5.00 -25.79 -2.92
C LEU A 515 -5.07 -26.98 -3.88
N HIS A 516 -4.71 -28.19 -3.43
CA HIS A 516 -4.80 -29.40 -4.26
C HIS A 516 -6.26 -29.76 -4.60
N SER A 517 -7.16 -29.61 -3.63
CA SER A 517 -8.57 -29.95 -3.77
C SER A 517 -9.43 -28.83 -4.39
N ARG A 518 -8.80 -27.70 -4.74
CA ARG A 518 -9.42 -26.48 -5.30
C ARG A 518 -10.54 -25.93 -4.43
N GLN A 519 -10.42 -26.09 -3.12
CA GLN A 519 -11.37 -25.58 -2.14
C GLN A 519 -11.26 -24.07 -1.99
N LEU A 520 -12.38 -23.44 -1.61
CA LEU A 520 -12.38 -22.06 -1.16
C LEU A 520 -11.39 -21.88 -0.01
N VAL A 521 -10.64 -20.79 -0.06
CA VAL A 521 -9.65 -20.42 0.97
C VAL A 521 -10.06 -19.14 1.68
N SER A 522 -9.48 -18.90 2.86
CA SER A 522 -9.66 -17.64 3.59
C SER A 522 -8.84 -16.51 2.95
N VAL A 523 -9.14 -15.26 3.33
CA VAL A 523 -8.33 -14.09 2.93
C VAL A 523 -6.87 -14.25 3.39
N GLN A 524 -6.63 -14.81 4.58
CA GLN A 524 -5.27 -15.04 5.06
C GLN A 524 -4.55 -16.13 4.26
N ASP A 525 -5.23 -17.24 3.96
CA ASP A 525 -4.68 -18.31 3.13
C ASP A 525 -4.27 -17.80 1.73
N GLU A 526 -5.10 -16.93 1.15
CA GLU A 526 -4.81 -16.25 -0.11
C GLU A 526 -3.59 -15.33 0.01
N TRP A 527 -3.59 -14.46 1.03
CA TRP A 527 -2.51 -13.50 1.27
C TRP A 527 -1.16 -14.19 1.43
N ASP A 528 -1.08 -15.26 2.24
CA ASP A 528 0.16 -15.99 2.52
C ASP A 528 0.78 -16.58 1.25
N VAL A 529 -0.06 -17.01 0.30
CA VAL A 529 0.41 -17.53 -1.00
C VAL A 529 0.76 -16.40 -1.95
N ARG A 530 -0.15 -15.44 -2.14
CA ARG A 530 0.01 -14.38 -3.15
C ARG A 530 1.16 -13.46 -2.80
N TYR A 531 1.37 -13.13 -1.53
CA TYR A 531 2.45 -12.23 -1.12
C TYR A 531 3.84 -12.86 -1.28
N GLU A 532 4.02 -14.13 -0.95
CA GLU A 532 5.30 -14.83 -1.21
C GLU A 532 5.57 -14.96 -2.71
N ILE A 533 4.53 -15.22 -3.51
CA ILE A 533 4.65 -15.22 -4.98
C ILE A 533 4.98 -13.82 -5.50
N TYR A 534 4.35 -12.77 -4.99
CA TYR A 534 4.68 -11.39 -5.33
C TYR A 534 6.15 -11.09 -5.07
N LYS A 535 6.68 -11.44 -3.89
CA LYS A 535 8.11 -11.28 -3.59
C LYS A 535 8.99 -12.08 -4.56
N ALA A 536 8.66 -13.34 -4.82
CA ALA A 536 9.41 -14.18 -5.75
C ALA A 536 9.43 -13.59 -7.17
N VAL A 537 8.28 -13.17 -7.69
CA VAL A 537 8.17 -12.58 -9.04
C VAL A 537 8.87 -11.22 -9.10
N ASN A 538 8.81 -10.42 -8.04
CA ASN A 538 9.51 -9.13 -7.96
C ASN A 538 11.05 -9.27 -8.05
N MET A 539 11.59 -10.43 -7.69
CA MET A 539 13.03 -10.71 -7.83
C MET A 539 13.44 -11.10 -9.26
N LEU A 540 12.51 -11.56 -10.10
CA LEU A 540 12.83 -12.09 -11.44
C LEU A 540 13.44 -11.07 -12.40
N PRO A 541 12.97 -9.80 -12.49
CA PRO A 541 13.59 -8.81 -13.37
C PRO A 541 15.10 -8.66 -13.11
N ASN A 542 15.47 -8.44 -11.84
CA ASN A 542 16.88 -8.28 -11.45
C ASN A 542 17.70 -9.56 -11.67
N LEU A 543 17.12 -10.74 -11.43
CA LEU A 543 17.83 -12.01 -11.61
C LEU A 543 17.98 -12.42 -13.08
N SER A 544 17.06 -12.00 -13.95
CA SER A 544 17.05 -12.37 -15.37
C SER A 544 17.60 -11.29 -16.30
N GLY A 545 17.73 -10.04 -15.82
CA GLY A 545 18.08 -8.89 -16.64
C GLY A 545 16.96 -8.45 -17.59
N GLN A 546 15.72 -8.87 -17.35
CA GLN A 546 14.55 -8.56 -18.18
C GLN A 546 13.60 -7.59 -17.48
N SER A 547 12.76 -6.90 -18.24
CA SER A 547 11.73 -6.01 -17.69
C SER A 547 10.59 -6.79 -17.00
N MET A 548 9.86 -6.12 -16.08
CA MET A 548 8.67 -6.73 -15.48
C MET A 548 7.60 -7.08 -16.51
N GLY A 549 7.47 -6.31 -17.60
CA GLY A 549 6.54 -6.62 -18.70
C GLY A 549 6.86 -7.96 -19.37
N ALA A 550 8.14 -8.27 -19.60
CA ALA A 550 8.57 -9.56 -20.13
C ALA A 550 8.31 -10.72 -19.15
N VAL A 551 8.55 -10.48 -17.85
CA VAL A 551 8.24 -11.45 -16.79
C VAL A 551 6.73 -11.72 -16.72
N ASP A 552 5.90 -10.67 -16.74
CA ASP A 552 4.43 -10.79 -16.75
C ASP A 552 3.96 -11.59 -17.97
N TRP A 553 4.47 -11.28 -19.18
CA TRP A 553 4.13 -12.00 -20.40
C TRP A 553 4.46 -13.51 -20.30
N PHE A 554 5.61 -13.87 -19.71
CA PHE A 554 5.98 -15.27 -19.47
C PHE A 554 4.92 -15.99 -18.62
N PHE A 555 4.46 -15.37 -17.53
CA PHE A 555 3.41 -15.95 -16.69
C PHE A 555 2.05 -15.94 -17.37
N PHE A 556 1.69 -14.88 -18.09
CA PHE A 556 0.43 -14.77 -18.81
C PHE A 556 0.29 -15.87 -19.87
N MET A 557 1.36 -16.18 -20.60
CA MET A 557 1.37 -17.24 -21.61
C MET A 557 1.28 -18.66 -21.03
N SER A 558 1.59 -18.83 -19.74
CA SER A 558 1.46 -20.14 -19.07
C SER A 558 0.04 -20.70 -19.16
N ARG A 559 -1.01 -19.87 -19.18
CA ARG A 559 -2.41 -20.31 -19.20
C ARG A 559 -2.79 -21.11 -20.45
N LYS A 560 -2.06 -20.93 -21.57
CA LYS A 560 -2.26 -21.70 -22.81
C LYS A 560 -1.75 -23.14 -22.69
N ARG A 561 -0.68 -23.36 -21.92
CA ARG A 561 0.01 -24.67 -21.80
C ARG A 561 -0.26 -25.37 -20.47
N CYS A 562 -0.65 -24.60 -19.46
CA CYS A 562 -0.96 -25.02 -18.10
C CYS A 562 -2.39 -24.57 -17.71
N PRO A 563 -3.41 -25.05 -18.44
CA PRO A 563 -4.79 -24.63 -18.21
C PRO A 563 -5.31 -25.07 -16.84
N GLU A 564 -6.39 -24.42 -16.41
CA GLU A 564 -7.07 -24.71 -15.14
C GLU A 564 -7.93 -25.98 -15.17
N MET A 565 -8.49 -26.35 -16.33
CA MET A 565 -9.51 -27.41 -16.43
C MET A 565 -8.99 -28.73 -16.99
N THR A 566 -7.87 -28.73 -17.69
CA THR A 566 -7.29 -29.92 -18.34
C THR A 566 -5.84 -30.12 -17.90
N ASP A 567 -5.29 -31.30 -18.20
CA ASP A 567 -3.91 -31.60 -17.86
C ASP A 567 -2.93 -30.67 -18.60
N PRO A 568 -1.88 -30.19 -17.91
CA PRO A 568 -0.83 -29.39 -18.54
C PRO A 568 -0.12 -30.13 -19.67
N VAL A 569 0.07 -29.44 -20.80
CA VAL A 569 0.84 -29.93 -21.96
C VAL A 569 2.31 -29.59 -21.74
N CYS A 570 2.97 -30.33 -20.86
CA CYS A 570 4.34 -30.03 -20.42
C CYS A 570 5.38 -30.11 -21.55
N SER A 571 5.25 -31.06 -22.47
CA SER A 571 6.22 -31.29 -23.56
C SER A 571 6.40 -30.11 -24.52
N SER A 572 5.40 -29.22 -24.62
CA SER A 572 5.45 -28.01 -25.46
C SER A 572 5.75 -26.74 -24.65
N CYS A 573 6.07 -26.88 -23.36
CA CYS A 573 6.33 -25.76 -22.48
C CYS A 573 7.81 -25.38 -22.48
N VAL A 574 8.10 -24.09 -22.69
CA VAL A 574 9.46 -23.53 -22.59
C VAL A 574 10.13 -23.81 -21.24
N ALA A 575 9.33 -24.00 -20.19
CA ALA A 575 9.82 -24.29 -18.85
C ALA A 575 9.96 -25.78 -18.54
N ASP A 576 9.72 -26.70 -19.48
CA ASP A 576 9.61 -28.15 -19.18
C ASP A 576 10.83 -28.71 -18.42
N MET A 577 12.04 -28.33 -18.84
CA MET A 577 13.30 -28.80 -18.26
C MET A 577 13.58 -28.26 -16.86
N VAL A 578 12.99 -27.11 -16.52
CA VAL A 578 13.25 -26.39 -15.26
C VAL A 578 12.04 -26.30 -14.34
N CYS A 579 10.86 -26.74 -14.78
CA CYS A 579 9.63 -26.73 -14.01
C CYS A 579 9.64 -27.85 -12.94
N ALA A 580 9.07 -27.59 -11.77
CA ALA A 580 8.85 -28.62 -10.75
C ALA A 580 7.69 -29.59 -11.08
N LYS A 581 6.88 -29.28 -12.11
CA LYS A 581 5.78 -30.11 -12.62
C LYS A 581 4.76 -30.48 -11.55
N ARG A 582 4.50 -29.59 -10.59
CA ARG A 582 3.56 -29.86 -9.48
C ARG A 582 2.10 -29.70 -9.91
N LYS A 583 1.64 -30.53 -10.85
CA LYS A 583 0.36 -30.40 -11.57
C LYS A 583 -0.86 -30.30 -10.65
N ASP A 584 -0.80 -30.93 -9.48
CA ASP A 584 -1.88 -30.96 -8.49
C ASP A 584 -2.13 -29.61 -7.81
N PHE A 585 -1.14 -28.71 -7.81
CA PHE A 585 -1.35 -27.38 -7.24
C PHE A 585 -2.27 -26.54 -8.13
N PHE A 586 -3.21 -25.89 -7.46
CA PHE A 586 -4.09 -24.88 -8.02
C PHE A 586 -3.84 -23.54 -7.33
N GLN A 587 -4.28 -22.44 -7.95
CA GLN A 587 -4.27 -21.14 -7.27
C GLN A 587 -5.17 -21.15 -6.01
N PRO A 588 -4.97 -20.21 -5.08
CA PRO A 588 -5.99 -19.85 -4.10
C PRO A 588 -7.35 -19.59 -4.77
N VAL A 589 -8.40 -20.27 -4.30
CA VAL A 589 -9.77 -20.10 -4.81
C VAL A 589 -10.53 -19.22 -3.82
N ILE A 590 -10.78 -17.97 -4.19
CA ILE A 590 -11.42 -16.99 -3.32
C ILE A 590 -12.10 -15.91 -4.14
N ARG A 591 -13.30 -15.50 -3.74
CA ARG A 591 -13.99 -14.38 -4.38
C ARG A 591 -13.37 -13.07 -3.89
N THR A 592 -12.71 -12.33 -4.78
CA THR A 592 -12.05 -11.06 -4.47
C THR A 592 -12.13 -10.10 -5.67
N SER A 593 -12.03 -8.79 -5.38
CA SER A 593 -11.90 -7.72 -6.38
C SER A 593 -10.45 -7.44 -6.78
N HIS A 594 -9.48 -8.08 -6.13
CA HIS A 594 -8.05 -7.81 -6.37
C HIS A 594 -7.55 -8.34 -7.73
N TYR A 595 -8.07 -9.49 -8.21
CA TYR A 595 -7.57 -10.16 -9.43
C TYR A 595 -8.51 -11.19 -10.06
#